data_AF-A0A6G3SBC9-F1
#
_entry.id   AF-A0A6G3SBC9-F1
#
_cell.length_a   1.000
_cell.length_b   1.000
_cell.length_c   1.000
_cell.angle_alpha   90.00
_cell.angle_beta   90.00
_cell.angle_gamma   90.00
#
_symmetry.space_group_name_H-M   'P 1'
#
loop_
_entity.id
_entity.type
_entity.pdbx_description
1 polymer ?
#
loop_
_entity_poly.entity_id
_entity_poly.type
_entity_poly.pdbx_seq_one_letter_code
_entity_poly.pdbx_strand_id
1 'polypeptide(L)' 'APAAPREPAAGSALRDRLAGRPSAEQQQELTRLVREHAAAVLGHEDTRAVAVDTAFRELGFDSLGAVRLRKS' A
#
# COMPACT_ATOMS: atom_id res chain seq x y z
N ALA A 1 7.29 -12.19 -33.03
CA ALA A 1 7.01 -12.70 -31.67
C ALA A 1 5.76 -12.01 -31.15
N PRO A 2 4.76 -12.72 -30.59
CA PRO A 2 3.56 -12.10 -30.05
C PRO A 2 3.89 -11.38 -28.73
N ALA A 3 3.41 -10.14 -28.59
CA ALA A 3 3.54 -9.36 -27.36
C ALA A 3 2.72 -10.03 -26.26
N ALA A 4 3.39 -10.49 -25.20
CA ALA A 4 2.71 -10.95 -24.00
C ALA A 4 1.81 -9.81 -23.46
N PRO A 5 0.60 -10.11 -22.97
CA PRO A 5 -0.23 -9.11 -22.31
C PRO A 5 0.61 -8.51 -21.19
N ARG A 6 0.85 -7.20 -21.25
CA ARG A 6 1.46 -6.48 -20.14
C ARG A 6 0.51 -6.67 -18.97
N GLU A 7 0.93 -7.44 -17.98
CA GLU A 7 0.25 -7.49 -16.68
C GLU A 7 -0.05 -6.04 -16.31
N PRO A 8 -1.32 -5.71 -15.99
CA PRO A 8 -1.64 -4.35 -15.61
C PRO A 8 -0.68 -4.00 -14.48
N ALA A 9 0.19 -3.01 -14.71
CA ALA A 9 1.08 -2.52 -13.66
C ALA A 9 0.21 -2.31 -12.42
N ALA A 10 0.64 -2.76 -11.24
CA ALA A 10 -0.19 -2.79 -10.04
C ALA A 10 -0.97 -1.46 -9.78
N GLY A 11 -0.39 -0.33 -10.20
CA GLY A 11 -1.05 0.98 -10.19
C GLY A 11 -2.29 1.13 -11.09
N SER A 12 -2.40 0.42 -12.22
CA SER A 12 -3.59 0.41 -13.07
C SER A 12 -4.74 -0.40 -12.45
N ALA A 13 -4.44 -1.52 -11.79
CA ALA A 13 -5.43 -2.32 -11.08
C ALA A 13 -5.96 -1.61 -9.82
N LEU A 14 -5.09 -0.89 -9.09
CA LEU A 14 -5.51 -0.07 -7.97
C LEU A 14 -6.40 1.11 -8.40
N ARG A 15 -6.05 1.76 -9.52
CA ARG A 15 -6.87 2.85 -10.09
C ARG A 15 -8.27 2.38 -10.47
N ASP A 16 -8.39 1.21 -11.08
CA ASP A 16 -9.69 0.61 -11.43
C ASP A 16 -10.53 0.30 -10.20
N ARG A 17 -9.90 -0.27 -9.16
CA ARG A 17 -10.55 -0.62 -7.88
C ARG A 17 -11.05 0.59 -7.09
N LEU A 18 -10.39 1.75 -7.25
CA LEU A 18 -10.78 3.02 -6.64
C LEU A 18 -11.76 3.81 -7.53
N ALA A 19 -11.75 3.58 -8.84
CA ALA A 19 -12.65 4.25 -9.77
C ALA A 19 -14.12 3.96 -9.41
N GLY A 20 -14.94 5.01 -9.37
CA GLY A 20 -16.37 4.92 -9.05
C GLY A 20 -16.71 4.82 -7.55
N ARG A 21 -15.72 4.76 -6.65
CA ARG A 21 -15.97 4.83 -5.20
C ARG A 21 -16.03 6.27 -4.68
N PRO A 22 -16.82 6.56 -3.62
CA PRO A 22 -16.73 7.82 -2.90
C PRO A 22 -15.34 8.06 -2.31
N SER A 23 -14.88 9.31 -2.20
CA SER A 23 -13.54 9.64 -1.71
C SER A 23 -13.23 9.05 -0.33
N ALA A 24 -14.23 8.97 0.57
CA ALA A 24 -14.07 8.34 1.88
C ALA A 24 -13.75 6.84 1.77
N GLU A 25 -14.45 6.11 0.90
CA GLU A 25 -14.21 4.69 0.63
C GLU A 25 -12.86 4.46 -0.06
N GLN A 26 -12.47 5.36 -0.96
CA GLN A 26 -11.14 5.33 -1.57
C GLN A 26 -10.04 5.52 -0.54
N GLN A 27 -10.20 6.47 0.39
CA GLN A 27 -9.27 6.70 1.48
C GLN A 27 -9.15 5.48 2.39
N GLN A 28 -10.26 4.86 2.78
CA GLN A 28 -10.23 3.66 3.62
C GLN A 28 -9.48 2.50 2.95
N GLU A 29 -9.72 2.26 1.66
CA GLU A 29 -9.05 1.20 0.91
C GLU A 29 -7.54 1.49 0.72
N LEU A 30 -7.18 2.74 0.43
CA LEU A 30 -5.78 3.16 0.35
C LEU A 30 -5.08 3.00 1.71
N THR A 31 -5.72 3.42 2.80
CA THR A 31 -5.19 3.26 4.15
C THR A 31 -4.99 1.79 4.48
N ARG A 32 -5.93 0.91 4.12
CA ARG A 32 -5.78 -0.55 4.31
C ARG A 32 -4.58 -1.09 3.53
N LEU A 33 -4.43 -0.72 2.25
CA LEU A 33 -3.32 -1.16 1.41
C LEU A 33 -1.96 -0.70 1.96
N VAL A 34 -1.85 0.57 2.36
CA VAL A 34 -0.63 1.13 2.96
C VAL A 34 -0.28 0.42 4.26
N ARG A 35 -1.26 0.07 5.11
CA ARG A 35 -1.02 -0.70 6.34
C ARG A 35 -0.53 -2.11 6.06
N GLU A 36 -1.07 -2.75 5.03
CA GLU A 36 -0.64 -4.09 4.61
C GLU A 36 0.82 -4.09 4.16
N HIS A 37 1.19 -3.13 3.31
CA HIS A 37 2.56 -3.00 2.86
C HIS A 37 3.51 -2.55 3.99
N ALA A 38 3.05 -1.66 4.88
CA ALA A 38 3.81 -1.23 6.05
C ALA A 38 4.07 -2.39 7.02
N ALA A 39 3.06 -3.23 7.29
CA ALA A 39 3.21 -4.41 8.12
C ALA A 39 4.21 -5.39 7.51
N ALA A 40 4.13 -5.64 6.20
CA ALA A 40 5.08 -6.48 5.48
C ALA A 40 6.53 -5.93 5.53
N VAL A 41 6.71 -4.61 5.42
CA VAL A 41 8.04 -3.98 5.51
C VAL A 41 8.62 -4.04 6.93
N LEU A 42 7.76 -3.95 7.96
CA LEU A 42 8.14 -4.04 9.37
C LEU A 42 8.26 -5.49 9.86
N GLY A 43 7.82 -6.48 9.08
CA GLY A 43 7.77 -7.89 9.49
C GLY A 43 6.65 -8.20 10.49
N HIS A 44 5.62 -7.37 10.54
CA HIS A 44 4.41 -7.65 11.31
C HIS A 44 3.47 -8.54 10.51
N GLU A 45 3.01 -9.64 11.13
CA GLU A 45 2.03 -10.55 10.54
C GLU A 45 0.62 -9.95 10.51
N ASP A 46 0.34 -8.98 11.40
CA ASP A 46 -0.97 -8.32 11.51
C ASP A 46 -0.89 -6.83 11.16
N THR A 47 -1.74 -6.41 10.23
CA THR A 47 -1.90 -5.00 9.80
C THR A 47 -2.47 -4.08 10.89
N ARG A 48 -3.10 -4.64 11.93
CA ARG A 48 -3.60 -3.92 13.10
C ARG A 48 -2.46 -3.43 14.00
N ALA A 49 -1.28 -4.05 13.93
CA ALA A 49 -0.08 -3.57 14.60
C ALA A 49 0.40 -2.22 14.04
N VAL A 50 0.02 -1.88 12.79
CA VAL A 50 0.28 -0.58 12.16
C VAL A 50 -0.89 0.34 12.47
N ALA A 51 -0.73 1.25 13.43
CA ALA A 51 -1.74 2.25 13.76
C ALA A 51 -1.83 3.35 12.69
N VAL A 52 -3.05 3.71 12.29
CA VAL A 52 -3.33 4.70 11.22
C VAL A 52 -3.02 6.14 11.62
N ASP A 53 -2.98 6.41 12.93
CA ASP A 53 -2.75 7.73 13.49
C ASP A 53 -1.32 7.91 14.01
N THR A 54 -0.49 6.87 13.91
CA THR A 54 0.87 6.88 14.42
C THR A 54 1.85 7.21 13.29
N ALA A 55 2.79 8.10 13.57
CA ALA A 55 3.84 8.43 12.61
C ALA A 55 4.67 7.19 12.28
N PHE A 56 4.99 6.98 10.99
CA PHE A 56 5.81 5.86 10.53
C PHE A 56 7.11 5.70 11.33
N ARG A 57 7.77 6.80 11.69
CA ARG A 57 9.00 6.79 12.48
C ARG A 57 8.82 6.18 13.89
N GLU A 58 7.66 6.36 14.52
CA GLU A 58 7.36 5.73 15.82
C GLU A 58 7.00 4.25 15.67
N LEU A 59 6.55 3.83 14.49
CA LEU A 59 6.36 2.42 14.13
C LEU A 59 7.67 1.71 13.74
N GLY A 60 8.82 2.39 13.81
CA GLY A 60 10.11 1.83 13.45
C GLY A 60 10.43 1.86 11.95
N PHE A 61 9.71 2.66 11.15
CA PHE A 61 10.11 2.90 9.76
C PHE A 61 11.40 3.73 9.71
N ASP A 62 12.45 3.11 9.18
CA ASP A 62 13.68 3.80 8.79
C ASP A 62 13.61 4.26 7.32
N SER A 63 14.60 5.05 6.88
CA SER A 63 14.71 5.60 5.53
C SER A 63 14.64 4.51 4.44
N LEU A 64 15.23 3.33 4.72
CA LEU A 64 15.17 2.18 3.82
C LEU A 64 13.76 1.59 3.72
N GLY A 65 13.02 1.54 4.83
CA GLY A 65 11.63 1.08 4.86
C GLY A 65 10.71 1.99 4.05
N ALA A 66 10.90 3.31 4.16
CA ALA A 66 10.14 4.29 3.42
C ALA A 66 10.36 4.18 1.89
N VAL A 67 11.60 3.94 1.45
CA VAL A 67 11.91 3.77 0.02
C VAL A 67 11.33 2.47 -0.54
N ARG A 68 11.35 1.37 0.26
CA ARG A 68 10.70 0.11 -0.13
C ARG A 68 9.19 0.28 -0.30
N LEU A 69 8.52 0.96 0.64
CA LEU A 69 7.09 1.25 0.56
C LEU A 69 6.72 2.10 -0.66
N ARG A 70 7.59 3.02 -1.10
CA ARG A 70 7.37 3.83 -2.31
C ARG A 70 7.57 3.04 -3.61
N LYS A 71 8.34 1.94 -3.57
CA LYS A 71 8.69 1.15 -4.74
C LYS A 71 7.83 -0.10 -4.94
N SER A 72 7.12 -0.53 -3.91
CA SER A 72 5.95 -1.42 -3.99
C SER A 72 4.75 -0.68 -4.57
#